data_AF-A0A3M1E6P5-F1
#
_entry.id   AF-A0A3M1E6P5-F1
#
_cell.length_a   1.000
_cell.length_b   1.000
_cell.length_c   1.000
_cell.angle_alpha   90.00
_cell.angle_beta   90.00
_cell.angle_gamma   90.00
#
_symmetry.space_group_name_H-M   'P 1'
#
loop_
_entity.id
_entity.type
_entity.pdbx_description
1 polymer ?
#
loop_
_entity_poly.entity_id
_entity_poly.type
_entity_poly.pdbx_seq_one_letter_code
_entity_poly.pdbx_strand_id
1 'polypeptide(L)'
;MFDRRLLTHFDWTLLLLVLVTAGIGIANLYSATSLWQGAMSGIYLRQTAWLGVGLVLALALCLFDYRRLFHLGFIFYGINILLLLAVFVVGRTIMGATRWLDLGFFNLQPSELMKLVIIMTLARYFSENAPPGGFDL
;
A
#
# COMPACT_ATOMS: atom_id res chain seq x y z
N MET A 1 23.69 -7.73 7.15
CA MET A 1 24.14 -8.82 6.27
C MET A 1 22.95 -9.19 5.41
N PHE A 2 22.92 -8.81 4.13
CA PHE A 2 21.78 -9.05 3.24
C PHE A 2 21.55 -10.56 3.12
N ASP A 3 20.39 -11.02 3.57
CA ASP A 3 20.05 -12.45 3.55
C ASP A 3 19.79 -12.84 2.09
N ARG A 4 20.69 -13.64 1.50
CA ARG A 4 20.63 -14.01 0.06
C ARG A 4 19.34 -14.74 -0.31
N ARG A 5 18.62 -15.29 0.69
CA ARG A 5 17.30 -15.91 0.54
C ARG A 5 16.26 -14.99 -0.08
N LEU A 6 16.36 -13.68 0.16
CA LEU A 6 15.47 -12.66 -0.42
C LEU A 6 15.65 -12.47 -1.92
N LEU A 7 16.76 -12.91 -2.52
CA LEU A 7 16.97 -12.83 -3.97
C LEU A 7 16.63 -14.14 -4.67
N THR A 8 16.82 -15.28 -3.99
CA THR A 8 16.58 -16.61 -4.57
C THR A 8 15.12 -17.08 -4.45
N HIS A 9 14.39 -16.71 -3.40
CA HIS A 9 12.99 -17.10 -3.20
C HIS A 9 11.98 -16.01 -3.56
N PHE A 10 12.45 -14.91 -4.14
CA PHE A 10 11.57 -13.84 -4.58
C PHE A 10 10.89 -14.21 -5.89
N ASP A 11 9.58 -13.99 -5.97
CA ASP A 11 8.82 -14.24 -7.18
C ASP A 11 9.07 -13.14 -8.21
N TRP A 12 10.14 -13.32 -8.99
CA TRP A 12 10.53 -12.43 -10.07
C TRP A 12 9.46 -12.35 -11.18
N THR A 13 8.67 -13.41 -11.37
CA THR A 13 7.59 -13.44 -12.35
C THR A 13 6.49 -12.48 -11.95
N LEU A 14 6.05 -12.52 -10.70
CA LEU A 14 5.06 -11.60 -10.16
C LEU A 14 5.55 -10.14 -10.26
N LEU A 15 6.79 -9.87 -9.87
CA LEU A 15 7.37 -8.52 -9.98
C LEU A 15 7.34 -8.02 -11.43
N LEU A 16 7.77 -8.85 -12.39
CA LEU A 16 7.76 -8.50 -13.80
C LEU A 16 6.35 -8.20 -14.30
N LEU A 17 5.36 -9.03 -13.97
CA LEU A 17 3.96 -8.82 -14.36
C LEU A 17 3.41 -7.51 -13.78
N VAL A 18 3.73 -7.18 -12.53
CA VAL A 18 3.34 -5.92 -11.89
C VAL A 18 3.99 -4.74 -12.62
N LEU A 19 5.28 -4.82 -12.94
CA LEU A 19 6.00 -3.76 -13.65
C LEU A 19 5.47 -3.54 -15.07
N VAL A 20 5.17 -4.61 -15.81
CA VAL A 20 4.56 -4.52 -17.15
C VAL A 20 3.19 -3.86 -17.06
N THR A 21 2.34 -4.29 -16.12
CA THR A 21 1.00 -3.71 -15.93
C THR A 21 1.09 -2.23 -15.54
N ALA A 22 2.01 -1.87 -14.64
CA ALA A 22 2.25 -0.47 -14.27
C ALA A 22 2.77 0.35 -15.45
N GLY A 23 3.67 -0.20 -16.26
CA GLY A 23 4.21 0.43 -17.47
C GLY A 23 3.13 0.70 -18.51
N ILE A 24 2.26 -0.27 -18.78
CA ILE A 24 1.09 -0.09 -19.66
C ILE A 24 0.16 1.00 -19.11
N GLY A 25 -0.09 1.02 -17.80
CA GLY A 25 -0.89 2.06 -17.15
C GLY A 25 -0.31 3.46 -17.33
N ILE A 26 1.01 3.62 -17.16
CA ILE A 26 1.70 4.91 -17.37
C ILE A 26 1.67 5.31 -18.85
N ALA A 27 1.88 4.38 -19.78
CA ALA A 27 1.81 4.65 -21.21
C ALA A 27 0.41 5.11 -21.64
N ASN A 28 -0.65 4.47 -21.10
CA ASN A 28 -2.03 4.89 -21.32
C ASN A 28 -2.28 6.29 -20.75
N LEU A 29 -1.75 6.57 -19.56
CA LEU A 29 -1.91 7.88 -18.93
C LEU A 29 -1.17 8.99 -19.71
N TYR A 30 0.01 8.70 -20.25
CA TYR A 30 0.71 9.59 -21.19
C TYR A 30 -0.15 9.87 -22.43
N SER A 31 -0.70 8.82 -23.05
CA SER A 31 -1.57 8.97 -24.23
C SER A 31 -2.80 9.82 -23.92
N ALA A 32 -3.49 9.57 -22.81
CA ALA A 32 -4.70 10.27 -22.41
C ALA A 32 -4.46 11.76 -22.05
N THR A 33 -3.29 12.08 -21.49
CA THR A 33 -2.95 13.45 -21.05
C THR A 33 -2.17 14.26 -22.09
N SER A 34 -1.69 13.62 -23.17
CA SER A 34 -0.90 14.27 -24.23
C SER A 34 -1.61 15.42 -24.94
N LEU A 35 -2.94 15.38 -25.01
CA LEU A 35 -3.78 16.40 -25.66
C LEU A 35 -4.22 17.53 -24.70
N TRP A 36 -3.93 17.40 -23.40
CA TRP A 36 -4.39 18.34 -22.38
C TRP A 36 -3.33 19.42 -22.13
N GLN A 37 -3.68 20.69 -22.38
CA GLN A 37 -2.84 21.84 -22.04
C GLN A 37 -3.22 22.38 -20.65
N GLY A 38 -2.25 22.51 -19.72
CA GLY A 38 -2.46 23.05 -18.37
C GLY A 38 -1.98 22.13 -17.25
N ALA A 39 -2.54 22.24 -16.04
CA ALA A 39 -2.11 21.50 -14.83
C ALA A 39 -2.15 19.96 -14.92
N MET A 40 -2.77 19.41 -15.98
CA MET A 40 -2.82 17.99 -16.29
C MET A 40 -1.62 17.51 -17.12
N SER A 41 -0.79 18.42 -17.65
CA SER A 41 0.45 18.07 -18.33
C SER A 41 1.49 17.64 -17.29
N GLY A 42 1.84 16.36 -17.29
CA GLY A 42 2.84 15.80 -16.36
C GLY A 42 2.31 14.89 -15.24
N ILE A 43 1.03 14.52 -15.26
CA ILE A 43 0.51 13.49 -14.33
C ILE A 43 1.27 12.17 -14.50
N TYR A 44 1.68 11.82 -15.73
CA TYR A 44 2.48 10.61 -15.99
C TYR A 44 3.84 10.65 -15.28
N LEU A 45 4.53 11.80 -15.26
CA LEU A 45 5.79 11.97 -14.53
C LEU A 45 5.60 11.75 -13.02
N ARG A 46 4.52 12.33 -12.47
CA ARG A 46 4.16 12.12 -11.07
C ARG A 46 3.85 10.66 -10.78
N GLN A 47 3.13 9.98 -11.68
CA GLN A 47 2.82 8.55 -11.55
C GLN A 47 4.09 7.69 -11.60
N THR A 48 5.04 8.00 -12.49
CA THR A 48 6.34 7.32 -12.54
C THR A 48 7.14 7.53 -11.25
N ALA A 49 7.14 8.75 -10.69
CA ALA A 49 7.79 9.02 -9.40
C ALA A 49 7.15 8.22 -8.25
N TRP A 50 5.81 8.16 -8.19
CA TRP A 50 5.09 7.36 -7.20
C TRP A 50 5.34 5.86 -7.35
N LEU A 51 5.46 5.36 -8.58
CA LEU A 51 5.86 3.98 -8.83
C LEU A 51 7.26 3.71 -8.25
N GLY A 52 8.21 4.63 -8.47
CA GLY A 52 9.55 4.54 -7.89
C GLY A 52 9.54 4.52 -6.35
N VAL A 53 8.80 5.44 -5.72
CA VAL A 53 8.61 5.46 -4.26
C VAL A 53 7.98 4.16 -3.76
N GLY A 54 6.96 3.66 -4.46
CA GLY A 54 6.29 2.39 -4.13
C GLY A 54 7.24 1.19 -4.22
N LEU A 55 8.10 1.13 -5.23
CA LEU A 55 9.11 0.08 -5.37
C LEU A 55 10.15 0.13 -4.25
N VAL A 56 10.63 1.32 -3.88
CA VAL A 56 11.55 1.49 -2.75
C VAL A 56 10.89 1.05 -1.43
N LEU A 57 9.62 1.42 -1.20
CA LEU A 57 8.86 0.98 -0.03
C LEU A 57 8.67 -0.54 -0.03
N ALA A 58 8.34 -1.15 -1.16
CA ALA A 58 8.19 -2.59 -1.27
C ALA A 58 9.50 -3.32 -0.96
N LEU A 59 10.63 -2.86 -1.52
CA LEU A 59 11.95 -3.42 -1.22
C LEU A 59 12.33 -3.25 0.25
N ALA A 60 12.03 -2.08 0.84
CA ALA A 60 12.24 -1.85 2.27
C ALA A 60 11.42 -2.84 3.11
N LEU A 61 10.15 -3.06 2.79
CA LEU A 61 9.28 -4.03 3.47
C LEU A 61 9.78 -5.47 3.33
N CYS A 62 10.35 -5.86 2.19
CA CYS A 62 10.97 -7.16 2.02
C CYS A 62 12.18 -7.38 2.93
N LEU A 63 12.87 -6.32 3.33
CA LEU A 63 14.00 -6.39 4.28
C LEU A 63 13.53 -6.49 5.73
N PHE A 64 12.27 -6.21 6.04
CA PHE A 64 11.72 -6.34 7.39
C PHE A 64 11.30 -7.78 7.68
N ASP A 65 11.68 -8.26 8.86
CA ASP A 65 11.28 -9.59 9.34
C ASP A 65 9.75 -9.63 9.58
N TYR A 66 9.09 -10.53 8.85
CA TYR A 66 7.66 -10.79 8.96
C TYR A 66 7.22 -11.10 10.40
N ARG A 67 8.06 -11.74 11.22
CA ARG A 67 7.74 -12.04 12.62
C ARG A 67 7.57 -10.77 13.46
N ARG A 68 8.32 -9.71 13.16
CA ARG A 68 8.18 -8.42 13.83
C ARG A 68 6.91 -7.70 13.39
N LEU A 69 6.58 -7.77 12.10
CA LEU A 69 5.30 -7.23 11.58
C LEU A 69 4.10 -7.87 12.31
N PHE A 70 4.16 -9.17 12.55
CA PHE A 70 3.11 -9.92 13.25
C PHE A 70 2.89 -9.42 14.68
N HIS A 71 3.96 -9.12 15.41
CA HIS A 71 3.83 -8.58 16.77
C HIS A 71 3.29 -7.14 16.79
N LEU A 72 3.71 -6.33 15.82
CA LEU A 72 3.30 -4.93 15.67
C LEU A 72 1.89 -4.76 15.07
N GLY A 73 1.27 -5.81 14.53
CA GLY A 73 -0.03 -5.75 13.84
C GLY A 73 -1.14 -5.09 14.66
N PHE A 74 -1.30 -5.46 15.93
CA PHE A 74 -2.31 -4.86 16.81
C PHE A 74 -2.03 -3.37 17.12
N ILE A 75 -0.76 -2.98 17.25
CA ILE A 75 -0.37 -1.58 17.44
C ILE A 75 -0.72 -0.78 16.19
N PHE A 76 -0.34 -1.28 15.01
CA PHE A 76 -0.70 -0.64 13.74
C PHE A 76 -2.22 -0.56 13.54
N TYR A 77 -2.97 -1.54 14.03
CA TYR A 77 -4.43 -1.55 13.99
C TYR A 77 -5.03 -0.43 14.84
N GLY A 78 -4.60 -0.31 16.10
CA GLY A 78 -5.03 0.78 16.97
C GLY A 78 -4.69 2.16 16.38
N ILE A 79 -3.46 2.33 15.87
CA ILE A 79 -3.03 3.57 15.20
C ILE A 79 -3.92 3.86 13.98
N ASN A 80 -4.22 2.87 13.13
CA ASN A 80 -5.05 3.09 11.96
C ASN A 80 -6.51 3.41 12.29
N ILE A 81 -7.06 2.85 13.36
CA ILE A 81 -8.38 3.28 13.86
C ILE A 81 -8.36 4.76 14.21
N LEU A 82 -7.32 5.22 14.93
CA LEU A 82 -7.18 6.63 15.26
C LEU A 82 -7.05 7.51 14.00
N LEU A 83 -6.29 7.07 12.98
CA LEU A 83 -6.22 7.79 11.71
C LEU A 83 -7.57 7.83 10.99
N LEU A 84 -8.35 6.74 10.99
CA LEU A 84 -9.70 6.74 10.40
C LEU A 84 -10.64 7.69 11.13
N LEU A 85 -10.57 7.74 12.46
CA LEU A 85 -11.31 8.72 13.25
C LEU A 85 -10.85 10.15 12.94
N ALA A 86 -9.54 10.37 12.77
CA ALA A 86 -8.99 11.67 12.42
C ALA A 86 -9.49 12.18 11.05
N VAL A 87 -9.75 11.30 10.08
CA VAL A 87 -10.36 11.68 8.79
C VAL A 87 -11.74 12.31 8.97
N PHE A 88 -12.53 11.91 9.97
CA PHE A 88 -13.83 12.54 10.20
C PHE A 88 -13.74 13.98 10.72
N VAL A 89 -12.63 14.34 11.38
CA VAL A 89 -12.42 15.67 11.97
C VAL A 89 -11.61 16.58 11.06
N VAL A 90 -10.52 16.06 10.47
CA VAL A 90 -9.49 16.82 9.73
C VAL A 90 -9.44 16.40 8.26
N GLY A 91 -10.27 15.44 7.84
CA GLY A 91 -10.27 14.97 6.46
C GLY A 91 -10.81 16.01 5.50
N ARG A 92 -10.23 16.01 4.29
CA ARG A 92 -10.66 16.87 3.20
C ARG A 92 -11.74 16.18 2.39
N THR A 93 -12.86 16.88 2.17
CA THR A 93 -13.94 16.41 1.29
C THR A 93 -13.55 16.64 -0.17
N ILE A 94 -13.39 15.55 -0.93
CA ILE A 94 -13.13 15.58 -2.37
C ILE A 94 -14.24 14.80 -3.05
N MET A 95 -14.91 15.40 -4.05
CA MET A 95 -16.03 14.79 -4.79
C MET A 95 -17.14 14.25 -3.87
N GLY A 96 -17.47 14.98 -2.80
CA GLY A 96 -18.55 14.61 -1.88
C GLY A 96 -18.20 13.54 -0.83
N ALA A 97 -16.95 13.06 -0.78
CA ALA A 97 -16.50 12.09 0.22
C ALA A 97 -15.27 12.58 0.99
N THR A 98 -15.31 12.44 2.31
CA THR A 98 -14.19 12.74 3.21
C THR A 98 -13.37 11.49 3.45
N ARG A 99 -12.27 11.34 2.71
CA ARG A 99 -11.42 10.13 2.75
C ARG A 99 -9.93 10.42 2.84
N TRP A 100 -9.54 11.65 2.54
CA TRP A 100 -8.15 12.04 2.38
C TRP A 100 -7.72 12.94 3.54
N LEU A 101 -6.58 12.61 4.15
CA LEU A 101 -5.84 13.51 5.02
C LEU A 101 -4.80 14.24 4.17
N ASP A 102 -4.98 15.55 4.01
CA ASP A 102 -4.02 16.39 3.31
C ASP A 102 -2.89 16.75 4.28
N LEU A 103 -1.71 16.14 4.08
CA LEU A 103 -0.52 16.41 4.90
C LEU A 103 0.32 17.55 4.29
N GLY A 104 -0.17 18.22 3.23
CA GLY A 104 0.49 19.33 2.55
C GLY A 104 1.47 18.90 1.44
N PHE A 105 2.22 17.82 1.64
CA PHE A 105 3.16 17.28 0.65
C PHE A 105 2.63 16.03 -0.06
N PHE A 106 1.79 15.25 0.62
CA PHE A 106 1.03 14.15 0.02
C PHE A 106 -0.32 13.99 0.70
N ASN A 107 -1.25 13.38 -0.02
CA ASN A 107 -2.54 13.00 0.54
C ASN A 107 -2.45 11.56 1.02
N LEU A 108 -2.69 11.33 2.31
CA LEU A 108 -2.74 10.00 2.90
C LEU A 108 -4.18 9.54 2.97
N GLN A 109 -4.46 8.33 2.50
CA GLN A 109 -5.77 7.70 2.61
C GLN A 109 -5.70 6.58 3.67
N PRO A 110 -6.20 6.78 4.89
CA PRO A 110 -6.05 5.79 5.96
C PRO A 110 -6.70 4.44 5.65
N SER A 111 -7.74 4.41 4.82
CA SER A 111 -8.39 3.16 4.42
C SER A 111 -7.46 2.23 3.63
N GLU A 112 -6.49 2.76 2.88
CA GLU A 112 -5.50 1.94 2.16
C GLU A 112 -4.57 1.24 3.14
N LEU A 113 -4.09 1.95 4.16
CA LEU A 113 -3.27 1.38 5.22
C LEU A 113 -4.04 0.35 6.06
N MET A 114 -5.31 0.64 6.38
CA MET A 114 -6.15 -0.28 7.16
C MET A 114 -6.34 -1.63 6.47
N LYS A 115 -6.42 -1.70 5.13
CA LYS A 115 -6.52 -2.99 4.40
C LYS A 115 -5.34 -3.92 4.68
N LEU A 116 -4.12 -3.38 4.71
CA LEU A 116 -2.94 -4.18 5.03
C LEU A 116 -2.94 -4.62 6.49
N VAL A 117 -3.29 -3.70 7.38
CA VAL A 117 -3.28 -3.94 8.82
C VAL A 117 -4.33 -4.95 9.25
N ILE A 118 -5.55 -4.89 8.70
CA ILE A 118 -6.58 -5.87 9.03
C ILE A 118 -6.21 -7.27 8.55
N ILE A 119 -5.58 -7.40 7.37
CA ILE A 119 -5.07 -8.71 6.88
C ILE A 119 -4.04 -9.27 7.86
N MET A 120 -3.09 -8.45 8.32
CA MET A 120 -2.07 -8.87 9.29
C MET A 120 -2.69 -9.27 10.64
N THR A 121 -3.60 -8.45 11.16
CA THR A 121 -4.24 -8.70 12.46
C THR A 121 -5.13 -9.94 12.42
N LEU A 122 -5.90 -10.14 11.35
CA LEU A 122 -6.74 -11.32 11.20
C LEU A 122 -5.91 -12.58 10.98
N ALA A 123 -4.87 -12.53 10.12
CA ALA A 123 -3.95 -13.65 9.94
C ALA A 123 -3.33 -14.08 11.27
N ARG A 124 -2.99 -13.11 12.13
CA ARG A 124 -2.53 -13.39 13.49
C ARG A 124 -3.58 -14.02 14.37
N TYR A 125 -4.75 -13.40 14.45
CA TYR A 125 -5.84 -13.87 15.29
C TYR A 125 -6.22 -15.33 14.97
N PHE A 126 -6.32 -15.66 13.68
CA PHE A 126 -6.64 -17.02 13.24
C PHE A 126 -5.48 -18.00 13.44
N SER A 127 -4.23 -17.55 13.34
CA SER A 127 -3.07 -18.41 13.61
C SER A 127 -2.91 -18.76 15.09
N GLU A 128 -3.29 -17.86 16.01
CA GLU A 128 -3.18 -18.09 17.46
C GLU A 128 -4.38 -18.88 18.02
N ASN A 129 -5.57 -18.69 17.44
CA ASN A 129 -6.82 -19.29 17.94
C ASN A 129 -7.34 -20.45 17.06
N ALA A 130 -6.47 -21.06 16.26
CA ALA A 130 -6.86 -22.20 15.43
C ALA A 130 -7.29 -23.39 16.33
N PRO A 131 -8.53 -23.90 16.21
CA PRO A 131 -8.93 -25.07 16.98
C PRO A 131 -8.10 -26.30 16.60
N PRO A 132 -7.94 -27.30 17.49
CA PRO A 132 -7.07 -28.47 17.25
C PRO A 132 -7.42 -29.34 16.02
N GLY A 133 -8.51 -29.04 15.30
CA GLY A 133 -8.94 -29.69 14.06
C GLY A 133 -8.92 -28.79 12.81
N GLY A 134 -8.48 -27.54 12.93
CA GLY A 134 -8.62 -26.53 11.86
C GLY A 134 -10.02 -25.89 11.82
N PHE A 135 -10.18 -24.85 11.02
CA PHE A 135 -11.49 -24.24 10.79
C PHE A 135 -12.25 -25.09 9.76
N ASP A 136 -13.27 -25.83 10.20
CA ASP A 136 -14.20 -26.51 9.29
C ASP A 136 -14.90 -25.44 8.42
N LEU A 137 -14.77 -25.57 7.09
CA LEU A 137 -15.42 -24.72 6.08
C LEU A 137 -16.78 -25.27 5.67
#